data_AF-A0A0M1J5Q5-F1
#
_entry.id   AF-A0A0M1J5Q5-F1
#
_cell.length_a   1.000
_cell.length_b   1.000
_cell.length_c   1.000
_cell.angle_alpha   90.00
_cell.angle_beta   90.00
_cell.angle_gamma   90.00
#
_symmetry.space_group_name_H-M   'P 1'
#
loop_
_entity.id
_entity.type
_entity.pdbx_description
1 polymer ?
#
loop_
_entity_poly.entity_id
_entity_poly.type
_entity_poly.pdbx_seq_one_letter_code
_entity_poly.pdbx_strand_id
1 'polypeptide(L)'
;MIPNTKFINYGPFRADQIKDGDRYELSHGNPIYCMPGGQEHANRNSIGDAVISSDPDAEWVGVDAGFAPEPGMLRAPDIAVGAIPDSQEKGWIKGVPALAVEYASVGQDETELQDKIAEL
;
A
#
# COMPACT_ATOMS: atom_id res chain seq x y z
N MET A 1 -29.19 -4.72 -15.93
CA MET A 1 -28.02 -3.99 -15.40
C MET A 1 -26.83 -4.90 -15.66
N ILE A 2 -25.95 -4.56 -16.62
CA ILE A 2 -24.78 -5.38 -16.95
C ILE A 2 -23.72 -5.05 -15.90
N PRO A 3 -23.12 -6.04 -15.22
CA PRO A 3 -22.04 -5.75 -14.28
C PRO A 3 -20.88 -5.13 -15.06
N ASN A 4 -20.44 -3.95 -14.61
CA ASN A 4 -19.32 -3.22 -15.20
C ASN A 4 -18.05 -4.02 -14.90
N THR A 5 -17.73 -4.97 -15.78
CA THR A 5 -16.57 -5.85 -15.62
C THR A 5 -15.35 -5.05 -16.04
N LYS A 6 -14.58 -4.54 -15.08
CA LYS A 6 -13.30 -3.89 -15.34
C LYS A 6 -12.36 -4.97 -15.86
N PHE A 7 -11.99 -4.90 -17.14
CA PHE A 7 -11.00 -5.81 -17.71
C PHE A 7 -9.64 -5.52 -17.08
N ILE A 8 -9.06 -6.50 -16.39
CA ILE A 8 -7.72 -6.39 -15.84
C ILE A 8 -6.73 -6.48 -17.01
N ASN A 9 -6.01 -5.38 -17.25
CA ASN A 9 -4.90 -5.35 -18.18
C ASN A 9 -3.61 -5.59 -17.39
N TYR A 10 -2.84 -6.63 -17.75
CA TYR A 10 -1.59 -6.94 -17.07
C TYR A 10 -0.44 -6.15 -17.68
N GLY A 11 0.31 -5.45 -16.83
CA GLY A 11 1.56 -4.80 -17.21
C GLY A 11 2.77 -5.75 -17.07
N PRO A 12 3.94 -5.35 -17.60
CA PRO A 12 5.10 -6.23 -17.68
C PRO A 12 5.97 -6.25 -16.40
N PHE A 13 5.70 -5.37 -15.43
CA PHE A 13 6.56 -5.18 -14.27
C PHE A 13 6.26 -6.17 -13.15
N ARG A 14 7.29 -6.46 -12.37
CA ARG A 14 7.22 -7.30 -11.18
C ARG A 14 7.74 -6.55 -9.96
N ALA A 15 7.22 -6.86 -8.78
CA ALA A 15 7.58 -6.20 -7.53
C ALA A 15 9.09 -6.27 -7.25
N ASP A 16 9.74 -7.41 -7.56
CA ASP A 16 11.18 -7.61 -7.39
C ASP A 16 12.07 -6.75 -8.32
N GLN A 17 11.48 -6.07 -9.30
CA GLN A 17 12.16 -5.12 -10.17
C GLN A 17 12.14 -3.69 -9.63
N ILE A 18 11.25 -3.39 -8.68
CA ILE A 18 11.13 -2.09 -8.01
C ILE A 18 11.99 -2.12 -6.76
N LYS A 19 12.81 -1.08 -6.56
CA LYS A 19 13.72 -0.97 -5.42
C LYS A 19 13.11 -0.10 -4.33
N ASP A 20 13.53 -0.35 -3.10
CA ASP A 20 13.30 0.59 -2.00
C ASP A 20 13.87 1.98 -2.37
N GLY A 21 13.05 3.01 -2.19
CA GLY A 21 13.28 4.38 -2.64
C GLY A 21 12.74 4.73 -4.03
N ASP A 22 12.38 3.74 -4.87
CA ASP A 22 11.63 4.01 -6.11
C ASP A 22 10.20 4.43 -5.75
N ARG A 23 9.67 5.41 -6.48
CA ARG A 23 8.34 5.98 -6.22
C ARG A 23 7.26 5.34 -7.09
N TYR A 24 7.17 4.02 -7.01
CA TYR A 24 6.17 3.26 -7.75
C TYR A 24 5.51 2.19 -6.88
N GLU A 25 4.19 2.16 -6.96
CA GLU A 25 3.39 0.97 -6.68
C GLU A 25 3.15 0.19 -7.97
N LEU A 26 2.74 -1.08 -7.86
CA LEU A 26 2.30 -1.91 -8.97
C LEU A 26 0.89 -2.42 -8.70
N SER A 27 0.00 -2.26 -9.68
CA SER A 27 -1.29 -2.96 -9.76
C SER A 27 -1.29 -3.82 -11.02
N HIS A 28 -1.36 -5.15 -10.85
CA HIS A 28 -1.36 -6.12 -11.94
C HIS A 28 -0.20 -5.93 -12.95
N GLY A 29 0.98 -5.55 -12.45
CA GLY A 29 2.19 -5.28 -13.24
C GLY A 29 2.21 -3.92 -13.93
N ASN A 30 1.20 -3.06 -13.73
CA ASN A 30 1.18 -1.68 -14.20
C ASN A 30 1.76 -0.76 -13.14
N PRO A 31 2.74 0.10 -13.47
CA PRO A 31 3.35 0.99 -12.51
C PRO A 31 2.45 2.21 -12.25
N ILE A 32 2.28 2.54 -10.98
CA ILE A 32 1.57 3.71 -10.50
C ILE A 32 2.60 4.62 -9.83
N TYR A 33 2.80 5.82 -10.38
CA TYR A 33 3.77 6.76 -9.81
C TYR A 33 3.24 7.39 -8.52
N CYS A 34 4.00 7.27 -7.44
CA CYS A 34 3.65 7.80 -6.13
C CYS A 34 4.16 9.25 -6.00
N MET A 35 3.26 10.22 -6.09
CA MET A 35 3.61 11.60 -5.83
C MET A 35 3.96 11.81 -4.35
N PRO A 36 4.92 12.69 -4.01
CA PRO A 36 5.13 13.09 -2.63
C PRO A 36 3.85 13.65 -2.01
N GLY A 37 3.59 13.30 -0.75
CA GLY A 37 2.49 13.85 0.02
C GLY A 37 2.65 15.36 0.27
N GLY A 38 1.53 16.08 0.20
CA GLY A 38 1.45 17.47 0.68
C GLY A 38 1.43 17.56 2.21
N GLN A 39 1.43 18.79 2.74
CA GLN A 39 1.47 19.07 4.18
C GLN A 39 0.41 18.29 4.97
N GLU A 40 -0.84 18.27 4.47
CA GLU A 40 -1.96 17.63 5.16
C GLU A 40 -1.79 16.11 5.24
N HIS A 41 -1.43 15.48 4.12
CA HIS A 41 -1.19 14.04 4.05
C HIS A 41 -0.03 13.62 4.97
N ALA A 42 1.09 14.35 4.92
CA ALA A 42 2.22 14.10 5.80
C ALA A 42 1.86 14.20 7.30
N ASN A 43 1.02 15.17 7.67
CA ASN A 43 0.55 15.33 9.04
C ASN A 43 -0.35 14.15 9.48
N ARG A 44 -1.28 13.74 8.62
CA ARG A 44 -2.17 12.59 8.90
C ARG A 44 -1.40 11.30 9.10
N ASN A 45 -0.39 11.00 8.28
CA ASN A 45 0.46 9.82 8.48
C ASN A 45 1.16 9.88 9.84
N SER A 46 1.72 11.04 10.21
CA SER A 46 2.42 11.21 11.49
C SER A 46 1.50 11.02 12.71
N ILE A 47 0.30 11.58 12.69
CA ILE A 47 -0.66 11.45 13.80
C ILE A 47 -1.22 10.03 13.87
N GLY A 48 -1.63 9.48 12.72
CA GLY A 48 -2.24 8.16 12.67
C GLY A 48 -1.29 7.06 13.11
N ASP A 49 -0.03 7.12 12.66
CA ASP A 49 1.01 6.19 13.07
C ASP A 49 1.19 6.21 14.59
N ALA A 50 1.28 7.40 15.18
CA ALA A 50 1.43 7.56 16.62
C ALA A 50 0.22 7.03 17.41
N VAL A 51 -1.00 7.23 16.91
CA VAL A 51 -2.22 6.73 17.55
C VAL A 51 -2.30 5.21 17.46
N ILE A 52 -2.10 4.63 16.28
CA ILE A 52 -2.20 3.18 16.07
C ILE A 52 -1.08 2.45 16.80
N SER A 53 0.15 2.97 16.75
CA SER A 53 1.30 2.42 17.47
C SER A 53 1.18 2.50 18.99
N SER A 54 0.22 3.27 19.52
CA SER A 54 -0.04 3.32 20.96
C SER A 54 -0.92 2.18 21.47
N ASP A 55 -1.58 1.43 20.57
CA ASP A 55 -2.37 0.26 20.92
C ASP A 55 -1.44 -0.88 21.35
N PRO A 56 -1.55 -1.40 22.59
CA PRO A 56 -0.67 -2.47 23.07
C PRO A 56 -0.84 -3.80 22.30
N ASP A 57 -1.94 -3.98 21.57
CA ASP A 57 -2.19 -5.19 20.76
C ASP A 57 -1.62 -5.04 19.32
N ALA A 58 -1.11 -3.86 18.95
CA ALA A 58 -0.43 -3.65 17.67
C ALA A 58 1.02 -4.14 17.74
N GLU A 59 1.28 -5.37 17.28
CA GLU A 59 2.63 -5.96 17.29
C GLU A 59 3.65 -5.18 16.43
N TRP A 60 3.20 -4.63 15.30
CA TRP A 60 4.00 -3.78 14.43
C TRP A 60 3.10 -2.84 13.62
N VAL A 61 3.62 -1.63 13.39
CA VAL A 61 3.01 -0.58 12.56
C VAL A 61 4.09 -0.04 11.62
N GLY A 62 3.72 0.20 10.37
CA GLY A 62 4.62 0.78 9.37
C GLY A 62 3.92 1.80 8.49
N VAL A 63 4.61 2.91 8.22
CA VAL A 63 4.20 3.93 7.27
C VAL A 63 4.77 3.61 5.90
N ASP A 64 3.96 3.73 4.85
CA ASP A 64 4.35 3.48 3.45
C ASP A 64 5.04 2.12 3.24
N ALA A 65 4.66 1.11 4.03
CA ALA A 65 5.31 -0.19 4.00
C ALA A 65 4.88 -0.98 2.75
N GLY A 66 5.84 -1.38 1.91
CA GLY A 66 5.54 -2.08 0.65
C GLY A 66 5.20 -3.56 0.85
N PHE A 67 3.99 -3.95 0.45
CA PHE A 67 3.48 -5.32 0.42
C PHE A 67 3.38 -5.86 -1.01
N ALA A 68 3.91 -7.06 -1.23
CA ALA A 68 3.89 -7.78 -2.49
C ALA A 68 3.21 -9.17 -2.29
N PRO A 69 1.87 -9.23 -2.27
CA PRO A 69 1.14 -10.49 -2.12
C PRO A 69 1.35 -11.44 -3.31
N GLU A 70 1.59 -10.88 -4.50
CA GLU A 70 1.91 -11.62 -5.72
C GLU A 70 2.90 -10.83 -6.59
N PRO A 71 3.58 -11.46 -7.57
CA PRO A 71 4.67 -10.79 -8.27
C PRO A 71 4.29 -9.55 -9.06
N GLY A 72 3.05 -9.43 -9.53
CA GLY A 72 2.57 -8.25 -10.25
C GLY A 72 2.04 -7.15 -9.34
N MET A 73 2.09 -7.33 -8.02
CA MET A 73 1.50 -6.43 -7.04
C MET A 73 2.58 -5.86 -6.12
N LEU A 74 2.52 -4.55 -5.90
CA LEU A 74 3.28 -3.85 -4.89
C LEU A 74 2.44 -2.66 -4.42
N ARG A 75 1.77 -2.77 -3.28
CA ARG A 75 0.98 -1.67 -2.71
C ARG A 75 1.58 -1.27 -1.36
N ALA A 76 1.59 0.02 -1.07
CA ALA A 76 2.11 0.57 0.17
C ALA A 76 1.04 1.45 0.82
N PRO A 77 0.27 0.94 1.79
CA PRO A 77 -0.73 1.76 2.44
C PRO A 77 -0.08 2.87 3.27
N ASP A 78 -0.82 3.96 3.49
CA ASP A 78 -0.32 5.08 4.31
C ASP A 78 0.10 4.59 5.69
N ILE A 79 -0.68 3.67 6.27
CA ILE A 79 -0.32 2.93 7.48
C ILE A 79 -0.72 1.46 7.33
N ALA A 80 0.20 0.57 7.65
CA ALA A 80 -0.02 -0.86 7.79
C ALA A 80 0.13 -1.31 9.24
N VAL A 81 -0.70 -2.27 9.66
CA VAL A 81 -0.56 -3.00 10.92
C VAL A 81 -0.52 -4.49 10.61
N GLY A 82 0.30 -5.26 11.34
CA GLY A 82 0.25 -6.72 11.29
C GLY A 82 1.43 -7.39 11.95
N ALA A 83 1.30 -8.71 12.17
CA ALA A 83 2.43 -9.53 12.58
C ALA A 83 3.40 -9.65 11.40
N ILE A 84 4.61 -9.08 11.51
CA ILE A 84 5.64 -9.33 10.49
C ILE A 84 6.00 -10.82 10.56
N PRO A 85 5.74 -11.63 9.52
CA PRO A 85 6.27 -12.99 9.49
C PRO A 85 7.78 -12.89 9.32
N ASP A 86 8.54 -13.15 10.38
CA ASP A 86 10.02 -13.30 10.48
C ASP A 86 10.79 -12.86 9.20
N SER A 87 10.64 -11.60 8.77
CA SER A 87 11.06 -11.20 7.42
C SER A 87 12.50 -10.72 7.45
N GLN A 88 13.40 -11.64 7.81
CA GLN A 88 14.82 -11.49 7.50
C GLN A 88 15.12 -11.67 6.01
N GLU A 89 14.10 -11.91 5.18
CA GLU A 89 14.24 -11.98 3.73
C GLU A 89 14.42 -10.58 3.13
N LYS A 90 15.40 -10.43 2.24
CA LYS A 90 15.62 -9.20 1.48
C LYS A 90 14.49 -9.02 0.46
N GLY A 91 13.77 -7.90 0.50
CA GLY A 91 12.73 -7.57 -0.48
C GLY A 91 11.49 -6.93 0.17
N TRP A 92 10.40 -6.85 -0.60
CA TRP A 92 9.10 -6.37 -0.13
C TRP A 92 8.44 -7.37 0.83
N ILE A 93 7.56 -6.87 1.70
CA ILE A 93 6.81 -7.69 2.66
C ILE A 93 5.86 -8.60 1.88
N LYS A 94 5.89 -9.91 2.11
CA LYS A 94 5.01 -10.85 1.41
C LYS A 94 3.61 -10.86 2.03
N GLY A 95 2.61 -11.11 1.20
CA GLY A 95 1.22 -11.17 1.64
C GLY A 95 0.61 -9.78 1.79
N VAL A 96 -0.31 -9.63 2.74
CA VAL A 96 -1.09 -8.41 2.99
C VAL A 96 -1.07 -8.03 4.47
N PRO A 97 -1.22 -6.74 4.83
CA PRO A 97 -1.30 -6.33 6.22
C PRO A 97 -2.60 -6.80 6.88
N ALA A 98 -2.60 -6.93 8.21
CA ALA A 98 -3.82 -7.22 8.98
C ALA A 98 -4.80 -6.04 8.98
N LEU A 99 -4.26 -4.81 8.89
CA LEU A 99 -5.01 -3.58 8.66
C LEU A 99 -4.20 -2.67 7.73
N ALA A 100 -4.86 -2.17 6.70
CA ALA A 100 -4.37 -1.08 5.85
C ALA A 100 -5.24 0.18 6.08
N VAL A 101 -4.59 1.33 6.20
CA VAL A 101 -5.24 2.64 6.30
C VAL A 101 -4.81 3.49 5.11
N GLU A 102 -5.78 4.15 4.48
CA GLU A 102 -5.58 5.14 3.43
C GLU A 102 -6.32 6.43 3.81
N TYR A 103 -5.64 7.57 3.73
CA TYR A 103 -6.23 8.88 3.95
C TYR A 103 -6.72 9.48 2.64
N ALA A 104 -8.04 9.51 2.44
CA ALA A 104 -8.64 10.28 1.35
C ALA A 104 -8.49 11.79 1.60
N SER A 105 -8.03 12.53 0.59
CA SER A 105 -7.95 14.00 0.60
C SER A 105 -8.47 14.63 -0.70
N VAL A 106 -8.61 15.95 -0.68
CA VAL A 106 -9.07 16.73 -1.84
C VAL A 106 -8.13 16.50 -3.01
N GLY A 107 -8.69 16.00 -4.12
CA GLY A 107 -7.96 15.73 -5.36
C GLY A 107 -7.44 14.31 -5.52
N GLN A 108 -7.64 13.42 -4.54
CA GLN A 108 -7.47 11.98 -4.74
C GLN A 108 -8.71 11.35 -5.35
N ASP A 109 -8.50 10.30 -6.16
CA ASP A 109 -9.59 9.46 -6.66
C ASP A 109 -9.92 8.39 -5.61
N GLU A 110 -11.07 8.53 -4.97
CA GLU A 110 -11.54 7.54 -3.98
C GLU A 110 -11.76 6.15 -4.58
N THR A 111 -12.03 6.05 -5.88
CA THR A 111 -12.15 4.76 -6.57
C THR A 111 -10.78 4.08 -6.66
N GLU A 112 -9.73 4.83 -6.97
CA GLU A 112 -8.36 4.29 -6.98
C GLU A 112 -7.91 3.87 -5.59
N LEU A 113 -8.31 4.60 -4.54
CA LEU A 113 -8.06 4.21 -3.15
C LEU A 113 -8.83 2.94 -2.76
N GLN A 114 -10.08 2.80 -3.19
CA GLN A 114 -10.86 1.58 -2.95
C GLN A 114 -10.28 0.37 -3.70
N ASP A 115 -9.84 0.57 -4.95
CA ASP A 115 -9.15 -0.46 -5.72
C ASP A 115 -7.84 -0.88 -5.02
N LYS A 116 -7.08 0.08 -4.49
CA LYS A 116 -5.87 -0.19 -3.69
C LYS A 116 -6.17 -1.03 -2.45
N ILE A 117 -7.18 -0.65 -1.67
CA ILE A 117 -7.62 -1.40 -0.49
C ILE A 117 -8.09 -2.80 -0.85
N ALA A 118 -8.70 -3.01 -2.03
CA ALA A 118 -9.13 -4.34 -2.46
C ALA A 118 -7.97 -5.24 -2.93
N GLU A 119 -6.80 -4.67 -3.21
CA GLU A 119 -5.57 -5.37 -3.58
C GLU A 119 -4.67 -5.69 -2.37
N LEU A 120 -5.05 -5.22 -1.19
CA LEU A 120 -4.48 -5.49 0.14
C LEU A 120 -5.49 -6.30 0.98
#